data_AF-A0A841IPV1-F1
#
_entry.id   AF-A0A841IPV1-F1
#
_cell.length_a   1.000
_cell.length_b   1.000
_cell.length_c   1.000
_cell.angle_alpha   90.00
_cell.angle_beta   90.00
_cell.angle_gamma   90.00
#
_symmetry.space_group_name_H-M   'P 1'
#
loop_
_entity.id
_entity.type
_entity.pdbx_description
1 polymer ?
#
loop_
_entity_poly.entity_id
_entity_poly.type
_entity_poly.pdbx_seq_one_letter_code
_entity_poly.pdbx_strand_id
1 'polypeptide(L)' 'MRFPAGTILVSPRGVAHRPGCLHQSESEVKAPQWGWITDPDPQLWRRLGEGSPARATHGNTERVATRRCQSCDT' A
#
# COMPACT_ATOMS: atom_id res chain seq x y z
N MET A 1 -14.33 -2.74 3.70
CA MET A 1 -14.10 -1.29 3.89
C MET A 1 -13.64 -0.77 2.54
N ARG A 2 -14.32 0.21 1.94
CA ARG A 2 -13.90 0.72 0.63
C ARG A 2 -12.81 1.77 0.83
N PHE A 3 -11.61 1.52 0.29
CA PHE A 3 -10.54 2.50 0.29
C PHE A 3 -10.79 3.55 -0.81
N PRO A 4 -10.47 4.83 -0.57
CA PRO A 4 -10.51 5.85 -1.61
C PRO A 4 -9.65 5.46 -2.83
N ALA A 5 -10.08 5.88 -4.01
CA ALA A 5 -9.27 5.76 -5.22
C ALA A 5 -7.92 6.45 -4.99
N GLY A 6 -6.83 5.81 -5.42
CA GLY A 6 -5.47 6.33 -5.20
C GLY A 6 -4.81 5.87 -3.91
N THR A 7 -5.54 5.28 -2.95
CA THR A 7 -4.95 4.71 -1.72
C THR A 7 -3.81 3.75 -2.05
N ILE A 8 -2.75 3.78 -1.25
CA ILE A 8 -1.68 2.77 -1.28
C ILE A 8 -1.80 1.90 -0.03
N LEU A 9 -1.98 0.60 -0.23
CA LEU A 9 -2.02 -0.39 0.83
C LEU A 9 -0.63 -0.96 1.06
N VAL A 10 -0.17 -1.00 2.31
CA VAL A 10 1.16 -1.48 2.69
C VAL A 10 1.01 -2.82 3.41
N SER A 11 1.44 -3.89 2.75
CA SER A 11 1.37 -5.26 3.27
C SER A 11 2.39 -5.52 4.39
N PRO A 12 2.18 -6.55 5.22
CA PRO A 12 3.17 -6.99 6.20
C PRO A 12 4.54 -7.33 5.60
N ARG A 13 4.58 -7.68 4.31
CA ARG A 13 5.79 -8.07 3.57
C ARG A 13 6.54 -6.88 2.96
N GLY A 14 6.09 -5.65 3.21
CA GLY A 14 6.71 -4.44 2.65
C GLY A 14 6.46 -4.24 1.16
N VAL A 15 5.35 -4.77 0.65
CA VAL A 15 4.87 -4.56 -0.73
C VAL A 15 3.67 -3.62 -0.73
N ALA A 16 3.71 -2.62 -1.61
CA ALA A 16 2.62 -1.69 -1.88
C ALA A 16 1.62 -2.26 -2.89
N HIS A 17 0.33 -2.15 -2.59
CA HIS A 17 -0.78 -2.58 -3.43
C HIS A 17 -1.75 -1.42 -3.69
N ARG A 18 -2.49 -1.51 -4.81
CA ARG A 18 -3.71 -0.72 -5.03
C ARG A 18 -4.93 -1.45 -4.47
N PRO A 19 -5.97 -0.73 -4.02
CA PRO A 19 -7.26 -1.34 -3.68
C PRO A 19 -7.78 -2.19 -4.85
N GLY A 20 -8.35 -3.36 -4.54
CA GLY A 20 -8.81 -4.32 -5.56
C GLY A 20 -7.74 -5.25 -6.14
N CYS A 21 -6.51 -5.25 -5.60
CA CYS A 21 -5.49 -6.22 -5.99
C CYS A 21 -5.95 -7.66 -5.70
N LEU A 22 -5.91 -8.52 -6.71
CA LEU A 22 -6.38 -9.93 -6.61
C LEU A 22 -5.50 -10.84 -5.75
N HIS A 23 -4.33 -10.37 -5.31
CA HIS A 23 -3.41 -11.15 -4.47
C HIS A 23 -3.78 -11.17 -2.99
N GLN A 24 -4.74 -10.33 -2.58
CA GLN A 24 -5.10 -10.14 -1.18
C GLN A 24 -6.61 -9.97 -1.10
N SER A 25 -7.25 -10.56 -0.10
CA SER A 25 -8.66 -10.26 0.13
C SER A 25 -8.80 -8.89 0.79
N GLU A 26 -9.80 -8.09 0.39
CA GLU A 26 -10.11 -6.83 1.08
C GLU A 26 -10.39 -7.02 2.58
N SER A 27 -10.93 -8.18 2.97
CA SER A 27 -11.20 -8.53 4.37
C SER A 27 -9.93 -8.79 5.19
N GLU A 28 -8.79 -9.03 4.53
CA GLU A 28 -7.49 -9.23 5.17
C GLU A 28 -6.73 -7.91 5.38
N VAL A 29 -7.09 -6.86 4.66
CA VAL A 29 -6.48 -5.53 4.78
C VAL A 29 -7.02 -4.83 6.03
N LYS A 30 -6.42 -5.16 7.17
CA LYS A 30 -6.78 -4.60 8.48
C LYS A 30 -5.56 -4.35 9.35
N ALA A 31 -5.67 -3.34 10.21
CA ALA A 31 -4.71 -3.14 11.29
C ALA A 31 -4.79 -4.31 12.31
N PRO A 32 -3.70 -4.64 13.02
CA PRO A 32 -2.36 -4.04 12.92
C PRO A 32 -1.47 -4.72 11.87
N GLN A 33 -1.98 -5.67 11.09
CA GLN A 33 -1.16 -6.36 10.09
C GLN A 33 -0.83 -5.43 8.91
N TRP A 34 -1.79 -4.63 8.48
CA TRP A 34 -1.67 -3.72 7.34
C TRP A 34 -1.60 -2.26 7.75
N GLY A 35 -0.93 -1.47 6.92
CA GLY A 35 -1.03 -0.01 6.92
C GLY A 35 -1.52 0.49 5.57
N TRP A 36 -1.89 1.77 5.48
CA TRP A 36 -2.27 2.39 4.22
C TRP A 36 -2.01 3.90 4.20
N ILE A 37 -2.01 4.47 3.00
CA ILE A 37 -1.86 5.90 2.71
C ILE A 37 -3.08 6.31 1.89
N THR A 38 -4.00 7.07 2.49
CA THR A 38 -5.28 7.45 1.84
C THR A 38 -5.19 8.63 0.88
N ASP A 39 -4.18 9.49 1.06
CA ASP A 39 -3.92 10.65 0.21
C ASP A 39 -2.42 10.70 -0.16
N PRO A 40 -1.94 9.77 -1.01
CA PRO A 40 -0.55 9.75 -1.41
C PRO A 40 -0.27 10.82 -2.46
N ASP A 41 0.97 11.35 -2.46
CA ASP A 41 1.48 12.11 -3.60
C ASP A 41 1.23 11.31 -4.91
N PRO A 42 0.69 11.93 -5.97
CA PRO A 42 0.36 11.23 -7.22
C PRO A 42 1.54 10.47 -7.84
N GLN A 43 2.77 10.92 -7.59
CA GLN A 43 4.00 10.29 -8.05
C GLN A 43 4.56 9.26 -7.07
N LEU A 44 4.04 9.16 -5.84
CA LEU A 44 4.53 8.23 -4.81
C LEU A 44 4.57 6.80 -5.33
N TRP A 45 3.50 6.35 -6.00
CA TRP A 45 3.46 5.02 -6.60
C TRP A 45 4.63 4.81 -7.57
N ARG A 46 4.82 5.73 -8.52
CA ARG A 46 5.88 5.62 -9.55
C ARG A 46 7.28 5.64 -8.96
N ARG A 47 7.50 6.41 -7.89
CA ARG A 47 8.81 6.54 -7.21
C ARG A 47 9.08 5.40 -6.24
N LEU A 48 8.06 4.64 -5.84
CA LEU A 48 8.17 3.62 -4.80
C LEU A 48 9.17 2.53 -5.20
N GLY A 49 10.22 2.42 -4.38
CA GLY A 49 11.36 1.54 -4.56
C GLY A 49 12.24 1.52 -3.32
N GLU A 50 13.33 0.75 -3.34
CA GLU A 50 14.25 0.66 -2.20
C GLU A 50 14.87 2.02 -1.83
N GLY A 51 15.14 2.88 -2.84
CA GLY A 51 15.66 4.24 -2.63
C GLY A 51 14.61 5.29 -2.27
N SER A 52 13.31 4.96 -2.34
CA SER A 52 12.21 5.87 -2.01
C SER A 52 11.03 5.08 -1.42
N PRO A 53 11.16 4.60 -0.17
CA PRO A 53 10.12 3.80 0.48
C PRO A 53 8.89 4.63 0.82
N ALA A 54 7.74 3.98 0.88
CA ALA A 54 6.47 4.58 1.32
C ALA A 54 6.07 4.04 2.69
N ARG A 55 5.95 4.93 3.68
CA ARG A 55 5.48 4.61 5.03
C ARG A 55 3.96 4.81 5.11
N ALA A 56 3.27 3.85 5.73
CA ALA A 56 1.84 3.97 6.01
C ALA A 56 1.54 5.13 6.97
N THR A 57 0.47 5.87 6.70
CA THR A 57 0.00 6.96 7.57
C THR A 57 -1.21 6.56 8.41
N HIS A 58 -1.85 5.44 8.08
CA HIS A 58 -3.02 4.90 8.77
C HIS A 58 -2.92 3.38 8.92
N GLY A 59 -3.77 2.81 9.78
CA GLY A 59 -3.71 1.39 10.12
C GLY A 59 -2.51 1.12 11.02
N ASN A 60 -1.58 0.28 10.57
CA ASN A 60 -0.25 0.16 11.16
C ASN A 60 0.75 1.10 10.48
N THR A 61 1.11 2.19 11.16
CA THR A 61 2.04 3.24 10.70
C THR A 61 3.52 2.83 10.75
N GLU A 62 3.84 1.69 11.36
CA GLU A 62 5.17 1.09 11.31
C GLU A 62 5.43 0.39 9.97
N ARG A 63 4.39 0.13 9.18
CA ARG A 63 4.52 -0.52 7.87
C ARG A 63 5.17 0.40 6.85
N VAL A 64 6.15 -0.16 6.15
CA VAL A 64 6.89 0.51 5.09
C VAL A 64 6.93 -0.40 3.87
N ALA A 65 6.53 0.12 2.71
CA ALA A 65 6.71 -0.54 1.42
C ALA A 65 7.95 -0.02 0.71
N THR A 66 8.81 -0.94 0.27
CA THR A 66 9.98 -0.64 -0.58
C THR A 66 9.79 -1.15 -2.01
N ARG A 67 8.72 -1.90 -2.27
CA ARG A 67 8.44 -2.49 -3.58
C ARG A 67 6.97 -2.39 -3.93
N ARG A 68 6.68 -2.28 -5.23
CA ARG A 68 5.32 -2.31 -5.77
C ARG A 68 4.89 -3.74 -6.07
N CYS A 69 3.61 -4.03 -5.90
CA CYS A 69 3.02 -5.22 -6.47
C CYS A 69 3.03 -5.11 -7.99
N GLN A 70 3.64 -6.07 -8.67
CA GLN A 70 3.80 -6.06 -10.13
C GLN A 70 2.44 -6.08 -10.86
N SER A 71 1.45 -6.83 -10.35
CA SER A 71 0.10 -6.86 -10.92
C SER A 71 -0.73 -5.61 -10.64
N CYS A 72 -0.25 -4.70 -9.78
CA CYS A 72 -0.87 -3.38 -9.60
C CYS A 72 -0.20 -2.30 -10.45
N ASP A 73 0.86 -2.64 -11.20
CA ASP A 73 1.62 -1.70 -12.04
C ASP A 73 1.20 -1.71 -13.52
N THR A 74 0.09 -2.41 -13.82
CA THR A 74 -0.61 -2.43 -15.11
C THR A 74 -1.51 -1.22 -15.29
#